data_AF-A0A929PZ46-F1
#
_entry.id   AF-A0A929PZ46-F1
#
_cell.length_a   1.000
_cell.length_b   1.000
_cell.length_c   1.000
_cell.angle_alpha   90.00
_cell.angle_beta   90.00
_cell.angle_gamma   90.00
#
_symmetry.space_group_name_H-M   'P 1'
#
loop_
_entity.id
_entity.type
_entity.pdbx_description
1 polymer ?
#
loop_
_entity_poly.entity_id
_entity_poly.type
_entity_poly.pdbx_seq_one_letter_code
_entity_poly.pdbx_strand_id
1 'polypeptide(L)'
;MAIFDNLGNYRNFGLLIIRVGLGAMFIFHGLPKLQGGPEMWNGIGMSMQNIGIKFLPTVWGFLAAATETFGGALLILGLAFRPACILLTFNMIIAALFHFGKGDGWMGAAHAVESAIVFAGLIFVGPGKYSVDKK
;
A
#
# COMPACT_ATOMS: atom_id res chain seq x y z
N MET A 1 16.45 -29.05 -12.18
CA MET A 1 17.56 -28.23 -12.70
C MET A 1 18.30 -27.65 -11.51
N ALA A 2 19.56 -28.04 -11.27
CA ALA A 2 20.34 -27.67 -10.08
C ALA A 2 20.56 -26.16 -9.87
N ILE A 3 20.23 -25.33 -10.86
CA ILE A 3 20.37 -23.86 -10.82
C ILE A 3 19.43 -23.21 -9.81
N PHE A 4 18.25 -23.77 -9.54
CA PHE A 4 17.27 -23.14 -8.65
C PHE A 4 17.28 -23.68 -7.21
N ASP A 5 18.01 -24.76 -6.95
CA ASP A 5 17.99 -25.47 -5.66
C ASP A 5 18.47 -24.59 -4.50
N ASN A 6 19.26 -23.54 -4.79
CA ASN A 6 19.82 -22.62 -3.80
C ASN A 6 19.12 -21.26 -3.72
N LEU A 7 18.06 -21.00 -4.51
CA LEU A 7 17.39 -19.69 -4.50
C LEU A 7 16.75 -19.35 -3.15
N GLY A 8 16.35 -20.37 -2.37
CA GLY A 8 15.81 -20.19 -1.02
C GLY A 8 16.76 -19.44 -0.08
N ASN A 9 18.07 -19.53 -0.31
CA ASN A 9 19.08 -18.80 0.47
C ASN A 9 18.96 -17.27 0.33
N TYR A 10 18.35 -16.79 -0.75
CA TYR A 10 18.15 -15.37 -1.05
C TYR A 10 16.77 -14.84 -0.65
N ARG A 11 15.97 -15.61 0.12
CA ARG A 11 14.63 -15.20 0.56
C ARG A 11 14.59 -13.78 1.13
N ASN A 12 15.52 -13.45 2.02
CA ASN A 12 15.59 -12.12 2.64
C ASN A 12 15.92 -11.01 1.64
N PHE A 13 16.73 -11.33 0.63
CA PHE A 13 17.05 -10.39 -0.44
C PHE A 13 15.86 -10.17 -1.38
N GLY A 14 15.13 -11.24 -1.72
CA GLY A 14 13.86 -11.13 -2.44
C GLY A 14 12.84 -10.25 -1.70
N LEU A 15 12.72 -10.40 -0.37
CA LEU A 15 11.87 -9.53 0.44
C LEU A 15 12.34 -8.07 0.44
N LEU A 16 13.66 -7.82 0.44
CA LEU A 16 14.17 -6.45 0.28
C LEU A 16 13.76 -5.86 -1.06
N ILE A 17 13.89 -6.60 -2.16
CA ILE A 17 13.49 -6.13 -3.50
C ILE A 17 12.00 -5.79 -3.53
N ILE A 18 11.14 -6.67 -3.01
CA ILE A 18 9.69 -6.44 -2.96
C ILE A 18 9.38 -5.16 -2.17
N ARG A 19 10.00 -4.97 -1.00
CA ARG A 19 9.79 -3.81 -0.16
C ARG A 19 10.24 -2.51 -0.82
N VAL A 20 11.45 -2.50 -1.39
CA VAL A 20 11.99 -1.31 -2.05
C VAL A 20 11.17 -0.97 -3.29
N GLY A 21 10.86 -1.95 -4.14
CA GLY A 21 10.09 -1.75 -5.36
C GLY A 21 8.67 -1.24 -5.08
N LEU A 22 7.90 -1.95 -4.26
CA LEU A 22 6.54 -1.53 -3.92
C LEU A 22 6.53 -0.20 -3.15
N GLY A 23 7.43 -0.06 -2.17
CA GLY A 23 7.51 1.16 -1.38
C GLY A 23 7.83 2.39 -2.23
N ALA A 24 8.73 2.26 -3.21
CA ALA A 24 9.06 3.33 -4.15
C ALA A 24 7.87 3.70 -5.04
N MET A 25 7.13 2.72 -5.55
CA MET A 25 5.91 2.96 -6.34
C MET A 25 4.82 3.64 -5.52
N PHE A 26 4.67 3.26 -4.25
CA PHE A 26 3.69 3.87 -3.36
C PHE A 26 4.06 5.31 -2.97
N ILE A 27 5.35 5.62 -2.83
CA ILE A 27 5.80 7.01 -2.70
C ILE A 27 5.53 7.78 -4.00
N PHE A 28 5.83 7.19 -5.16
CA PHE A 28 5.62 7.82 -6.46
C PHE A 28 4.15 8.18 -6.71
N HIS A 29 3.21 7.29 -6.34
CA HIS A 29 1.77 7.53 -6.47
C HIS A 29 1.18 8.35 -5.31
N GLY A 30 1.71 8.18 -4.10
CA GLY A 30 1.23 8.84 -2.89
C GLY A 30 1.66 10.30 -2.79
N LEU A 31 2.90 10.63 -3.15
CA LEU A 31 3.45 11.98 -2.94
C LEU A 31 2.67 13.06 -3.71
N PRO A 32 2.28 12.87 -4.99
CA PRO A 32 1.41 13.82 -5.67
C PRO A 32 0.04 13.97 -4.98
N LYS A 33 -0.54 12.88 -4.47
CA LYS A 33 -1.81 12.92 -3.72
C LYS A 33 -1.66 13.72 -2.43
N LEU A 34 -0.53 13.55 -1.74
CA LEU A 34 -0.24 14.25 -0.49
C LEU A 34 -0.04 15.74 -0.74
N GLN A 35 0.61 16.13 -1.83
CA GLN A 35 0.87 17.52 -2.20
C GLN A 35 -0.33 18.22 -2.88
N GLY A 36 -1.33 17.46 -3.33
CA GLY A 36 -2.49 17.99 -4.06
C GLY A 36 -3.46 18.86 -3.25
N GLY A 37 -3.27 18.97 -1.93
CA GLY A 37 -4.01 19.88 -1.07
C GLY A 37 -5.48 19.48 -0.80
N PRO A 38 -6.24 20.34 -0.11
CA PRO A 38 -7.56 19.99 0.44
C PRO A 38 -8.60 19.55 -0.59
N GLU A 39 -8.56 20.09 -1.81
CA GLU A 39 -9.49 19.72 -2.88
C GLU A 39 -9.24 18.29 -3.37
N MET A 40 -7.98 17.94 -3.63
CA MET A 40 -7.61 16.58 -4.03
C MET A 40 -7.91 15.58 -2.91
N TRP A 41 -7.61 15.93 -1.65
CA TRP A 41 -7.93 15.09 -0.51
C TRP A 41 -9.43 14.90 -0.33
N ASN A 42 -10.23 15.94 -0.58
CA ASN A 42 -11.69 15.79 -0.56
C ASN A 42 -12.14 14.74 -1.57
N GLY A 43 -11.69 14.85 -2.83
CA GLY A 43 -12.01 13.89 -3.89
C GLY A 43 -11.60 12.45 -3.56
N ILE A 44 -10.41 12.25 -3.00
CA ILE A 44 -9.94 10.93 -2.57
C ILE A 44 -10.81 10.39 -1.43
N GLY A 45 -11.06 11.19 -0.39
CA GLY A 45 -11.77 10.73 0.80
C GLY A 45 -13.27 10.54 0.62
N MET A 46 -13.87 11.07 -0.46
CA MET A 46 -15.22 10.70 -0.89
C MET A 46 -15.37 9.20 -1.17
N SER A 47 -14.25 8.50 -1.43
CA SER A 47 -14.23 7.03 -1.55
C SER A 47 -14.75 6.30 -0.30
N MET A 48 -14.69 6.93 0.88
CA MET A 48 -15.19 6.36 2.13
C MET A 48 -16.71 6.19 2.17
N GLN A 49 -17.44 6.85 1.26
CA GLN A 49 -18.89 6.67 1.15
C GLN A 49 -19.28 5.25 0.74
N ASN A 50 -18.39 4.52 0.05
CA ASN A 50 -18.60 3.12 -0.31
C ASN A 50 -18.75 2.19 0.90
N ILE A 51 -18.28 2.62 2.08
CA ILE A 51 -18.46 1.90 3.35
C ILE A 51 -19.35 2.66 4.34
N GLY A 52 -20.16 3.61 3.85
CA GLY A 52 -21.14 4.36 4.64
C GLY A 52 -20.59 5.57 5.42
N ILE A 53 -19.29 5.87 5.32
CA ILE A 53 -18.67 7.01 6.00
C ILE A 53 -18.79 8.26 5.10
N LYS A 54 -19.60 9.22 5.53
CA LYS A 54 -19.93 10.44 4.76
C LYS A 54 -19.40 11.74 5.37
N PHE A 55 -18.72 11.68 6.50
CA PHE A 55 -18.18 12.85 7.21
C PHE A 55 -16.67 12.99 6.98
N LEU A 56 -16.17 14.23 7.07
CA LEU A 56 -14.74 14.57 6.97
C LEU A 56 -13.99 13.96 5.77
N PRO A 57 -14.52 13.98 4.53
CA PRO A 57 -13.85 13.39 3.37
C PRO A 57 -12.43 13.93 3.17
N THR A 58 -12.21 15.24 3.35
CA THR A 58 -10.86 15.84 3.24
C THR A 58 -9.86 15.22 4.23
N VAL A 59 -10.29 14.88 5.45
CA VAL A 59 -9.41 14.22 6.45
C VAL A 59 -9.09 12.79 6.00
N TRP A 60 -10.09 12.04 5.57
CA TRP A 60 -9.90 10.68 5.10
C TRP A 60 -8.98 10.61 3.89
N GLY A 61 -9.13 11.52 2.92
CA GLY A 61 -8.25 11.56 1.76
C GLY A 61 -6.83 12.00 2.08
N PHE A 62 -6.65 12.93 3.03
CA PHE A 62 -5.31 13.25 3.54
C PHE A 62 -4.67 12.02 4.19
N LEU A 63 -5.40 11.31 5.04
CA LEU A 63 -4.92 10.08 5.69
C LEU A 63 -4.59 8.98 4.68
N ALA A 64 -5.40 8.83 3.62
CA ALA A 64 -5.13 7.91 2.52
C ALA A 64 -3.83 8.27 1.79
N ALA A 65 -3.66 9.53 1.40
CA ALA A 65 -2.46 10.02 0.72
C ALA A 65 -1.20 9.93 1.59
N ALA A 66 -1.32 10.28 2.87
CA ALA A 66 -0.25 10.16 3.85
C ALA A 66 0.12 8.69 4.09
N THR A 67 -0.87 7.80 4.22
CA THR A 67 -0.65 6.36 4.38
C THR A 67 0.05 5.78 3.16
N GLU A 68 -0.34 6.15 1.95
CA GLU A 68 0.30 5.69 0.72
C GLU A 68 1.77 6.12 0.67
N THR A 69 2.04 7.40 0.96
CA THR A 69 3.39 7.97 0.88
C THR A 69 4.30 7.47 2.01
N PHE A 70 3.91 7.71 3.26
CA PHE A 70 4.72 7.34 4.42
C PHE A 70 4.71 5.83 4.66
N GLY A 71 3.60 5.15 4.38
CA GLY A 71 3.55 3.68 4.39
C GLY A 71 4.50 3.08 3.37
N GLY A 72 4.62 3.67 2.17
CA GLY A 72 5.66 3.31 1.20
C GLY A 72 7.07 3.45 1.76
N ALA A 73 7.39 4.58 2.39
CA ALA A 73 8.70 4.80 3.02
C ALA A 73 8.99 3.82 4.16
N LEU A 74 8.00 3.57 5.03
CA LEU A 74 8.08 2.60 6.12
C LEU A 74 8.29 1.18 5.58
N LEU A 75 7.66 0.83 4.46
CA LEU A 75 7.85 -0.45 3.80
C LEU A 75 9.31 -0.63 3.33
N ILE A 76 9.89 0.38 2.67
CA ILE A 76 11.30 0.38 2.21
C ILE A 76 12.23 0.14 3.40
N LEU A 77 12.06 0.90 4.47
CA LEU A 77 12.89 0.81 5.67
C LEU A 77 12.64 -0.50 6.43
N GLY A 78 11.47 -1.11 6.28
CA GLY A 78 10.98 -2.18 7.15
C GLY A 78 10.62 -1.71 8.55
N LEU A 79 10.47 -0.41 8.76
CA LEU A 79 10.11 0.20 10.04
C LEU A 79 8.59 0.14 10.24
N ALA A 80 8.12 -0.22 11.45
CA ALA A 80 6.71 -0.45 11.74
C ALA A 80 6.00 -1.31 10.67
N PHE A 81 6.69 -2.34 10.18
CA PHE A 81 6.35 -3.00 8.92
C PHE A 81 4.93 -3.57 8.86
N ARG A 82 4.51 -4.27 9.93
CA ARG A 82 3.18 -4.89 9.99
C ARG A 82 2.06 -3.84 10.04
N PRO A 83 2.10 -2.84 10.96
CA PRO A 83 1.18 -1.71 10.91
C PRO A 83 1.14 -1.03 9.54
N ALA A 84 2.29 -0.75 8.91
CA ALA A 84 2.34 -0.13 7.59
C ALA A 84 1.63 -0.99 6.53
N CYS A 85 1.87 -2.30 6.49
CA CYS A 85 1.19 -3.21 5.55
C CYS A 85 -0.32 -3.27 5.81
N ILE A 86 -0.78 -3.26 7.07
CA ILE A 86 -2.20 -3.25 7.42
C ILE A 86 -2.88 -1.98 6.87
N LEU A 87 -2.28 -0.81 7.13
CA LEU A 87 -2.82 0.47 6.67
C LEU A 87 -2.83 0.56 5.13
N LEU A 88 -1.76 0.12 4.47
CA LEU A 88 -1.68 0.06 3.01
C LEU A 88 -2.71 -0.90 2.41
N THR A 89 -2.91 -2.07 3.03
CA THR A 89 -3.96 -3.03 2.63
C THR A 89 -5.34 -2.39 2.73
N PHE A 90 -5.65 -1.74 3.85
CA PHE A 90 -6.91 -1.04 4.03
C PHE A 90 -7.12 0.05 2.98
N ASN A 91 -6.09 0.89 2.72
CA ASN A 91 -6.15 1.94 1.72
C ASN A 91 -6.48 1.37 0.32
N MET A 92 -5.85 0.25 -0.04
CA MET A 92 -6.09 -0.41 -1.32
C MET A 92 -7.46 -1.09 -1.40
N ILE A 93 -8.01 -1.62 -0.31
CA ILE A 93 -9.39 -2.12 -0.28
C ILE A 93 -10.38 -0.98 -0.56
N ILE A 94 -10.21 0.18 0.07
CA ILE A 94 -11.09 1.34 -0.17
C ILE A 94 -10.96 1.82 -1.63
N ALA A 95 -9.75 1.85 -2.18
CA ALA A 95 -9.52 2.20 -3.58
C ALA A 95 -10.19 1.19 -4.54
N ALA A 96 -10.10 -0.11 -4.27
CA ALA A 96 -10.76 -1.13 -5.06
C ALA A 96 -12.29 -0.98 -5.02
N LEU A 97 -12.87 -0.79 -3.82
CA LEU A 97 -14.31 -0.54 -3.66
C LEU A 97 -14.76 0.72 -4.41
N PHE A 98 -13.94 1.76 -4.44
CA PHE A 98 -14.23 2.97 -5.21
C PHE A 98 -14.28 2.70 -6.72
N HIS A 99 -13.33 1.95 -7.27
CA HIS A 99 -13.35 1.55 -8.69
C HIS A 99 -14.56 0.69 -9.04
N PHE A 100 -14.92 -0.27 -8.17
CA PHE A 100 -16.13 -1.07 -8.37
C PHE A 100 -17.41 -0.24 -8.26
N GLY A 101 -17.50 0.66 -7.28
CA GLY A 101 -18.63 1.57 -7.11
C GLY A 101 -18.83 2.54 -8.28
N LYS A 102 -17.74 2.91 -8.96
CA LYS A 102 -17.77 3.71 -10.21
C LYS A 102 -18.14 2.92 -11.46
N GLY A 103 -18.11 1.60 -11.41
CA GLY A 103 -18.31 0.74 -12.58
C GLY A 103 -17.07 0.55 -13.45
N ASP A 104 -15.87 0.87 -12.96
CA ASP A 104 -14.60 0.68 -13.70
C ASP A 104 -14.23 -0.81 -13.88
N GLY A 105 -14.95 -1.70 -13.19
CA GLY A 105 -14.77 -3.14 -13.24
C GLY A 105 -13.40 -3.61 -12.75
N TRP A 106 -13.03 -4.84 -13.13
CA TRP A 106 -11.75 -5.43 -12.74
C TRP A 106 -10.55 -4.68 -13.29
N MET A 107 -10.66 -4.10 -14.49
CA MET A 107 -9.55 -3.38 -15.12
C MET A 107 -9.18 -2.11 -14.34
N GLY A 108 -10.17 -1.35 -13.85
CA GLY A 108 -9.90 -0.19 -12.99
C GLY A 108 -9.42 -0.58 -11.60
N ALA A 109 -9.99 -1.65 -11.02
CA ALA A 109 -9.67 -2.09 -9.67
C ALA A 109 -8.37 -2.93 -9.56
N ALA A 110 -7.82 -3.44 -10.66
CA ALA A 110 -6.74 -4.44 -10.68
C ALA A 110 -5.55 -4.02 -9.83
N HIS A 111 -5.02 -2.82 -10.04
CA HIS A 111 -3.85 -2.34 -9.30
C HIS A 111 -4.09 -2.30 -7.78
N ALA A 112 -5.27 -1.84 -7.36
CA ALA A 112 -5.64 -1.80 -5.95
C ALA A 112 -5.80 -3.21 -5.37
N VAL A 113 -6.45 -4.11 -6.10
CA VAL A 113 -6.65 -5.51 -5.67
C VAL A 113 -5.31 -6.26 -5.55
N GLU A 114 -4.45 -6.17 -6.56
CA GLU A 114 -3.13 -6.81 -6.55
C GLU A 114 -2.27 -6.30 -5.40
N SER A 115 -2.22 -4.97 -5.22
CA SER A 115 -1.46 -4.36 -4.14
C SER A 115 -1.99 -4.77 -2.76
N ALA A 116 -3.32 -4.83 -2.58
CA ALA A 116 -3.94 -5.30 -1.35
C ALA A 116 -3.55 -6.75 -1.03
N ILE A 117 -3.57 -7.64 -2.02
CA ILE A 117 -3.18 -9.05 -1.86
C ILE A 117 -1.71 -9.16 -1.42
N VAL A 118 -0.82 -8.41 -2.09
CA VAL A 118 0.60 -8.45 -1.76
C VAL A 118 0.86 -7.92 -0.35
N PHE A 119 0.28 -6.78 0.03
CA PHE A 119 0.45 -6.26 1.40
C PHE A 119 -0.15 -7.19 2.44
N ALA A 120 -1.32 -7.79 2.19
CA ALA A 120 -1.92 -8.76 3.09
C ALA A 120 -1.00 -9.97 3.31
N GLY A 121 -0.38 -10.49 2.24
CA GLY A 121 0.63 -11.53 2.35
C GLY A 121 1.85 -11.10 3.15
N LEU A 122 2.34 -9.87 2.93
CA LEU A 122 3.50 -9.32 3.63
C LEU A 122 3.28 -9.18 5.14
N ILE A 123 2.06 -8.93 5.62
CA ILE A 123 1.74 -8.91 7.06
C ILE A 123 2.23 -10.20 7.76
N PHE A 124 2.02 -11.35 7.12
CA PHE A 124 2.39 -12.66 7.64
C PHE A 124 3.87 -12.98 7.41
N VAL A 125 4.40 -12.63 6.23
CA VAL A 125 5.80 -12.91 5.87
C VAL A 125 6.79 -12.09 6.72
N GLY A 126 6.43 -10.86 7.06
CA GLY A 126 7.28 -9.94 7.83
C GLY A 126 8.38 -9.24 7.00
N PRO A 127 9.17 -8.35 7.62
CA PRO A 127 10.06 -7.44 6.90
C PRO A 127 11.39 -8.07 6.43
N GLY A 128 11.74 -9.26 6.93
CA GLY A 128 13.00 -9.93 6.64
C GLY A 128 14.23 -9.29 7.31
N LYS A 129 15.41 -9.88 7.05
CA LYS A 129 16.69 -9.57 7.73
C LYS A 129 17.19 -8.14 7.52
N TYR A 130 16.85 -7.50 6.40
CA TYR A 130 17.31 -6.15 6.04
C TYR A 130 16.36 -5.05 6.54
N SER A 131 15.55 -5.35 7.56
CA SER A 131 14.70 -4.36 8.22
C SER A 131 15.49 -3.44 9.14
N VAL A 132 15.03 -2.20 9.32
CA VAL A 132 15.52 -1.30 10.38
C VAL A 132 14.90 -1.63 11.74
N ASP A 133 13.71 -2.26 11.77
CA ASP A 133 12.98 -2.71 12.98
C ASP A 133 13.68 -3.83 13.79
N LYS A 134 14.98 -4.05 13.60
CA LYS A 134 15.70 -5.20 14.16
C LYS A 134 15.43 -5.36 15.66
N LYS A 135 14.72 -6.42 15.99
CA LYS A 135 15.18 -7.41 16.97
C LYS A 135 15.96 -8.48 16.22
#